data_AF-A0A7V4XH85-F1
#
_entry.id   AF-A0A7V4XH85-F1
#
_cell.length_a   1.000
_cell.length_b   1.000
_cell.length_c   1.000
_cell.angle_alpha   90.00
_cell.angle_beta   90.00
_cell.angle_gamma   90.00
#
_symmetry.space_group_name_H-M   'P 1'
#
loop_
_entity.id
_entity.type
_entity.pdbx_description
1 polymer ?
#
loop_
_entity_poly.entity_id
_entity_poly.type
_entity_poly.pdbx_seq_one_letter_code
_entity_poly.pdbx_strand_id
1 'polypeptide(L)'
;MTANALLVIATAVQFNGFLRIAFWSIEALALIWCGARWRILAATASGIIVYTISLIAILIKDNTYASSLISNFVPIWNLRFLAFAVLAVSLWLGSIIIKRSGLDEAIDFSGIFRVTSWAVALIILAVEVNDSFKLLISTISNSTHHIADILPHGFFGRISVSLNYARTMAIGGIWVLYSIPLALFGLKRRATLLSVLSLITLALGAIVIAINGFDFQYISKFIIGANVRVAAFALLFAGILVLYHLFSRHSGEHAWASTALNILEIAFAALILELLSLETWTWFERPLLTAKSTAYLAFSRYMVISIIWSFYSIPVVLYSLRKRSDALLIIGLGSLAAGIAVTASQGFYFSPIRSFTLLFNIRALAFAMCAFALIAQYMLFSRRVTNYVWIPTFLRILQVILSLFIFELITVETIDFFNRMSTLAPQARIINYSANMRQMILSVVWLIYSFILISFGFWQRVRAIRFVAISLFAVAILKVFISDLSFLDPLYRIFSFAGLALILFATSYLYQRYRDLILGVEQSPTSTPQPPLPDGDT
;
A
#
# COMPACT_ATOMS: atom_id res chain seq x y z
N MET A 1 -44.58 14.94 36.10
CA MET A 1 -43.59 15.65 35.24
C MET A 1 -43.00 16.87 35.95
N THR A 2 -43.80 17.71 36.61
CA THR A 2 -43.35 18.88 37.38
C THR A 2 -42.28 18.57 38.43
N ALA A 3 -42.46 17.53 39.25
CA ALA A 3 -41.47 17.13 40.26
C ALA A 3 -40.10 16.73 39.66
N ASN A 4 -40.11 15.99 38.53
CA ASN A 4 -38.88 15.61 37.83
C ASN A 4 -38.14 16.83 37.29
N ALA A 5 -38.88 17.81 36.75
CA ALA A 5 -38.31 19.03 36.22
C ALA A 5 -37.66 19.88 37.34
N LEU A 6 -38.32 20.01 38.49
CA LEU A 6 -37.77 20.71 39.65
C LEU A 6 -36.49 20.05 40.17
N LEU A 7 -36.40 18.73 40.18
CA LEU A 7 -35.19 18.00 40.58
C LEU A 7 -34.01 18.32 39.65
N VAL A 8 -34.20 18.20 38.33
CA VAL A 8 -33.16 18.49 37.32
C VAL A 8 -32.69 19.94 37.38
N ILE A 9 -33.62 20.88 37.65
CA ILE A 9 -33.32 22.30 37.85
C ILE A 9 -32.52 22.49 39.15
N ALA A 10 -32.90 21.82 40.24
CA ALA A 10 -32.19 21.91 41.51
C ALA A 10 -30.72 21.45 41.40
N THR A 11 -30.44 20.34 40.70
CA THR A 11 -29.06 19.92 40.42
C THR A 11 -28.32 20.90 39.51
N ALA A 12 -29.02 21.52 38.55
CA ALA A 12 -28.44 22.55 37.69
C ALA A 12 -28.00 23.79 38.47
N VAL A 13 -28.74 24.15 39.51
CA VAL A 13 -28.46 25.29 40.40
C VAL A 13 -27.34 24.94 41.39
N GLN A 14 -27.37 23.75 41.99
CA GLN A 14 -26.42 23.36 43.02
C GLN A 14 -25.02 23.05 42.48
N PHE A 15 -24.94 22.40 41.31
CA PHE A 15 -23.67 21.93 40.74
C PHE A 15 -23.31 22.67 39.45
N ASN A 16 -22.00 22.84 39.24
CA ASN A 16 -21.46 23.53 38.08
C ASN A 16 -20.49 22.62 37.31
N GLY A 17 -20.28 22.97 36.04
CA GLY A 17 -19.29 22.31 35.19
C GLY A 17 -19.59 20.83 34.94
N PHE A 18 -18.55 19.99 35.02
CA PHE A 18 -18.64 18.55 34.79
C PHE A 18 -19.43 17.81 35.90
N LEU A 19 -19.42 18.30 37.14
CA LEU A 19 -20.19 17.69 38.22
C LEU A 19 -21.69 17.75 37.96
N ARG A 20 -22.20 18.86 37.40
CA ARG A 20 -23.61 18.97 36.99
C ARG A 20 -24.01 17.84 36.05
N ILE A 21 -23.16 17.56 35.05
CA ILE A 21 -23.40 16.52 34.05
C ILE A 21 -23.35 15.13 34.69
N ALA A 22 -22.41 14.90 35.60
CA ALA A 22 -22.32 13.64 36.34
C ALA A 22 -23.60 13.38 37.16
N PHE A 23 -24.09 14.38 37.89
CA PHE A 23 -25.34 14.24 38.67
C PHE A 23 -26.57 14.08 37.79
N TRP A 24 -26.71 14.87 36.71
CA TRP A 24 -27.79 14.66 35.73
C TRP A 24 -27.78 13.26 35.12
N SER A 25 -26.60 12.67 34.90
CA SER A 25 -26.48 11.30 34.39
C SER A 25 -26.97 10.24 35.40
N ILE A 26 -26.73 10.46 36.70
CA ILE A 26 -27.23 9.61 37.79
C ILE A 26 -28.74 9.78 37.95
N GLU A 27 -29.24 11.02 37.91
CA GLU A 27 -30.67 11.31 37.97
C GLU A 27 -31.43 10.69 36.78
N ALA A 28 -30.89 10.80 35.57
CA ALA A 28 -31.45 10.15 34.39
C ALA A 28 -31.56 8.64 34.58
N LEU A 29 -30.52 7.99 35.13
CA LEU A 29 -30.56 6.56 35.45
C LEU A 29 -31.66 6.24 36.47
N ALA A 30 -31.76 7.03 37.54
CA ALA A 30 -32.78 6.85 38.56
C ALA A 30 -34.20 7.01 37.98
N LEU A 31 -34.42 8.01 37.13
CA LEU A 31 -35.69 8.22 36.45
C LEU A 31 -36.05 7.04 35.53
N ILE A 32 -35.08 6.49 34.80
CA ILE A 32 -35.30 5.31 33.95
C ILE A 32 -35.57 4.07 34.79
N TRP A 33 -34.87 3.89 35.91
CA TRP A 33 -35.12 2.79 36.83
C TRP A 33 -36.53 2.88 37.43
N CYS A 34 -36.95 4.05 37.92
CA CYS A 34 -38.29 4.31 38.43
C CYS A 34 -39.35 4.08 37.35
N GLY A 35 -39.14 4.60 36.14
CA GLY A 35 -40.02 4.42 35.00
C GLY A 35 -40.19 2.95 34.60
N ALA A 36 -39.10 2.19 34.60
CA ALA A 36 -39.10 0.75 34.33
C ALA A 36 -39.74 -0.07 35.45
N ARG A 37 -39.46 0.25 36.72
CA ARG A 37 -39.95 -0.49 37.89
C ARG A 37 -41.45 -0.29 38.11
N TRP A 38 -41.95 0.93 37.93
CA TRP A 38 -43.35 1.30 38.16
C TRP A 38 -44.16 1.46 36.88
N ARG A 39 -43.59 1.19 35.70
CA ARG A 39 -44.22 1.32 34.38
C ARG A 39 -44.78 2.74 34.11
N ILE A 40 -44.08 3.76 34.57
CA ILE A 40 -44.46 5.17 34.37
C ILE A 40 -43.72 5.74 33.15
N LEU A 41 -44.40 5.81 32.01
CA LEU A 41 -43.81 6.30 30.73
C LEU A 41 -43.25 7.72 30.86
N ALA A 42 -43.92 8.60 31.61
CA ALA A 42 -43.46 9.97 31.81
C ALA A 42 -42.10 10.05 32.53
N ALA A 43 -41.81 9.11 33.44
CA ALA A 43 -40.52 9.06 34.14
C ALA A 43 -39.41 8.57 33.21
N THR A 44 -39.68 7.53 32.41
CA THR A 44 -38.74 7.03 31.39
C THR A 44 -38.44 8.11 30.35
N ALA A 45 -39.45 8.79 29.83
CA ALA A 45 -39.29 9.89 28.87
C ALA A 45 -38.47 11.03 29.46
N SER A 46 -38.72 11.40 30.73
CA SER A 46 -37.93 12.40 31.45
C SER A 46 -36.46 11.98 31.54
N GLY A 47 -36.18 10.72 31.89
CA GLY A 47 -34.82 10.19 31.96
C GLY A 47 -34.10 10.21 30.61
N ILE A 48 -34.78 9.84 29.52
CA ILE A 48 -34.23 9.92 28.15
C ILE A 48 -33.89 11.38 27.80
N ILE A 49 -34.77 12.33 28.11
CA ILE A 49 -34.52 13.77 27.87
C ILE A 49 -33.30 14.24 28.64
N VAL A 50 -33.18 13.89 29.93
CA VAL A 50 -32.04 14.29 30.76
C VAL A 50 -30.73 13.66 30.25
N TYR A 51 -30.75 12.42 29.76
CA TYR A 51 -29.57 11.85 29.08
C TYR A 51 -29.19 12.60 27.82
N THR A 52 -30.15 12.97 26.97
CA THR A 52 -29.91 13.76 25.76
C THR A 52 -29.31 15.12 26.12
N ILE A 53 -29.85 15.80 27.14
CA ILE A 53 -29.31 17.06 27.65
C ILE A 53 -27.89 16.86 28.19
N SER A 54 -27.64 15.80 28.95
CA SER A 54 -26.31 15.49 29.51
C SER A 54 -25.28 15.22 28.40
N LEU A 55 -25.67 14.52 27.34
CA LEU A 55 -24.83 14.23 26.18
C LEU A 55 -24.51 15.53 25.40
N ILE A 56 -25.51 16.37 25.13
CA ILE A 56 -25.28 17.66 24.46
C ILE A 56 -24.39 18.57 25.33
N ALA A 57 -24.70 18.65 26.62
CA ALA A 57 -23.97 19.46 27.57
C ALA A 57 -22.50 19.04 27.65
N ILE A 58 -22.19 17.74 27.66
CA ILE A 58 -20.80 17.28 27.75
C ILE A 58 -20.02 17.56 26.46
N LEU A 59 -20.66 17.43 25.29
CA LEU A 59 -19.99 17.64 24.00
C LEU A 59 -19.69 19.11 23.68
N ILE A 60 -20.47 20.04 24.22
CA ILE A 60 -20.30 21.50 24.00
C ILE A 60 -19.50 22.15 25.13
N LYS A 61 -19.28 21.46 26.26
CA LYS A 61 -18.60 22.05 27.41
C LYS A 61 -17.16 22.44 27.09
N ASP A 62 -16.74 23.60 27.59
CA ASP A 62 -15.35 24.00 27.58
C ASP A 62 -14.48 22.95 28.28
N ASN A 63 -13.26 22.76 27.76
CA ASN A 63 -12.31 21.74 28.20
C ASN A 63 -12.69 20.28 27.92
N THR A 64 -13.76 20.03 27.16
CA THR A 64 -14.15 18.65 26.79
C THR A 64 -13.10 17.95 25.95
N TYR A 65 -12.57 18.61 24.90
CA TYR A 65 -11.65 17.96 23.95
C TYR A 65 -10.16 18.23 24.26
N ALA A 66 -9.87 19.20 25.13
CA ALA A 66 -8.52 19.54 25.57
C ALA A 66 -8.59 20.32 26.88
N SER A 67 -7.73 20.02 27.84
CA SER A 67 -7.65 20.79 29.09
C SER A 67 -7.03 22.18 28.86
N SER A 68 -7.67 23.26 29.31
CA SER A 68 -7.13 24.63 29.19
C SER A 68 -5.88 24.88 30.05
N LEU A 69 -5.86 24.34 31.27
CA LEU A 69 -4.74 24.41 32.20
C LEU A 69 -4.07 23.04 32.32
N ILE A 70 -3.13 22.77 31.41
CA ILE A 70 -2.47 21.45 31.34
C ILE A 70 -1.66 21.14 32.61
N SER A 71 -1.17 22.14 33.33
CA SER A 71 -0.36 21.95 34.55
C SER A 71 -1.12 21.28 35.68
N ASN A 72 -2.45 21.44 35.72
CA ASN A 72 -3.32 20.90 36.78
C ASN A 72 -4.00 19.60 36.33
N PHE A 73 -3.70 19.12 35.12
CA PHE A 73 -4.26 17.90 34.60
C PHE A 73 -3.64 16.70 35.32
N VAL A 74 -4.49 15.87 35.93
CA VAL A 74 -4.12 14.57 36.48
C VAL A 74 -4.78 13.50 35.60
N PRO A 75 -3.99 12.61 34.96
CA PRO A 75 -4.54 11.53 34.14
C PRO A 75 -5.51 10.67 34.95
N ILE A 76 -6.68 10.38 34.38
CA ILE A 76 -7.75 9.54 34.96
C ILE A 76 -8.42 10.15 36.22
N TRP A 77 -7.72 11.01 36.97
CA TRP A 77 -8.19 11.60 38.22
C TRP A 77 -8.60 13.07 38.04
N ASN A 78 -9.57 13.30 37.17
CA ASN A 78 -10.11 14.63 36.92
C ASN A 78 -11.64 14.64 36.78
N LEU A 79 -12.27 15.81 37.04
CA LEU A 79 -13.73 15.95 37.03
C LEU A 79 -14.36 15.66 35.66
N ARG A 80 -13.64 15.92 34.57
CA ARG A 80 -14.09 15.57 33.21
C ARG A 80 -14.16 14.05 33.05
N PHE A 81 -13.11 13.33 33.41
CA PHE A 81 -13.09 11.87 33.40
C PHE A 81 -14.23 11.29 34.23
N LEU A 82 -14.45 11.82 35.45
CA LEU A 82 -15.57 11.41 36.29
C LEU A 82 -16.92 11.60 35.60
N ALA A 83 -17.18 12.76 35.00
CA ALA A 83 -18.45 13.02 34.32
C ALA A 83 -18.68 12.12 33.11
N PHE A 84 -17.67 11.91 32.28
CA PHE A 84 -17.73 10.99 31.15
C PHE A 84 -17.93 9.54 31.60
N ALA A 85 -17.20 9.10 32.62
CA ALA A 85 -17.32 7.74 33.17
C ALA A 85 -18.71 7.49 33.77
N VAL A 86 -19.23 8.44 34.55
CA VAL A 86 -20.58 8.35 35.13
C VAL A 86 -21.65 8.35 34.04
N LEU A 87 -21.54 9.21 33.01
CA LEU A 87 -22.44 9.19 31.87
C LEU A 87 -22.38 7.86 31.11
N ALA A 88 -21.19 7.36 30.81
CA ALA A 88 -21.02 6.08 30.10
C ALA A 88 -21.58 4.89 30.89
N VAL A 89 -21.25 4.77 32.18
CA VAL A 89 -21.73 3.69 33.04
C VAL A 89 -23.24 3.76 33.24
N SER A 90 -23.78 4.97 33.46
CA SER A 90 -25.22 5.17 33.64
C SER A 90 -26.00 4.80 32.39
N LEU A 91 -25.57 5.23 31.20
CA LEU A 91 -26.18 4.81 29.92
C LEU A 91 -26.14 3.28 29.73
N TRP A 92 -25.03 2.64 30.10
CA TRP A 92 -24.91 1.18 30.02
C TRP A 92 -25.89 0.46 30.95
N LEU A 93 -26.00 0.91 32.20
CA LEU A 93 -26.98 0.39 33.17
C LEU A 93 -28.42 0.66 32.72
N GLY A 94 -28.69 1.87 32.21
CA GLY A 94 -29.99 2.26 31.67
C GLY A 94 -30.42 1.35 30.50
N SER A 95 -29.48 0.97 29.63
CA SER A 95 -29.74 0.01 28.56
C SER A 95 -30.20 -1.35 29.08
N ILE A 96 -29.54 -1.87 30.12
CA ILE A 96 -29.91 -3.16 30.74
C ILE A 96 -31.31 -3.08 31.35
N ILE A 97 -31.63 -1.97 32.01
CA ILE A 97 -32.93 -1.74 32.65
C ILE A 97 -34.05 -1.70 31.61
N ILE A 98 -33.90 -0.85 30.57
CA ILE A 98 -34.91 -0.70 29.50
C ILE A 98 -35.19 -2.04 28.83
N LYS A 99 -34.13 -2.79 28.48
CA LYS A 99 -34.26 -4.11 27.85
C LYS A 99 -35.03 -5.10 28.73
N ARG A 100 -34.80 -5.09 30.04
CA ARG A 100 -35.50 -5.98 30.98
C ARG A 100 -36.95 -5.60 31.21
N SER A 101 -37.30 -4.31 31.09
CA SER A 101 -38.67 -3.84 31.28
C SER A 101 -39.60 -4.05 30.09
N GLY A 102 -39.07 -4.40 28.91
CA GLY A 102 -39.86 -4.53 27.69
C GLY A 102 -40.33 -3.20 27.10
N LEU A 103 -39.75 -2.06 27.52
CA LEU A 103 -40.09 -0.72 27.03
C LEU A 103 -39.53 -0.41 25.63
N ASP A 104 -38.97 -1.40 24.95
CA ASP A 104 -38.16 -1.30 23.72
C ASP A 104 -38.94 -1.65 22.44
N GLU A 105 -40.28 -1.79 22.52
CA GLU A 105 -41.10 -2.35 21.43
C GLU A 105 -41.17 -1.47 20.16
N ALA A 106 -41.14 -0.14 20.31
CA ALA A 106 -41.26 0.79 19.17
C ALA A 106 -39.92 1.32 18.65
N ILE A 107 -38.94 1.50 19.53
CA ILE A 107 -37.60 2.03 19.24
C ILE A 107 -36.61 1.25 20.12
N ASP A 108 -35.49 0.79 19.54
CA ASP A 108 -34.40 0.09 20.26
C ASP A 108 -33.57 1.07 21.10
N PHE A 109 -34.20 1.68 22.11
CA PHE A 109 -33.55 2.57 23.07
C PHE A 109 -32.43 1.85 23.82
N SER A 110 -32.59 0.56 24.13
CA SER A 110 -31.51 -0.18 24.77
C SER A 110 -30.28 -0.31 23.87
N GLY A 111 -30.44 -0.55 22.56
CA GLY A 111 -29.36 -0.52 21.58
C GLY A 111 -28.69 0.84 21.48
N ILE A 112 -29.48 1.92 21.36
CA ILE A 112 -28.99 3.31 21.30
C ILE A 112 -28.14 3.62 22.53
N PHE A 113 -28.64 3.34 23.73
CA PHE A 113 -27.92 3.62 24.98
C PHE A 113 -26.61 2.85 25.08
N ARG A 114 -26.61 1.59 24.64
CA ARG A 114 -25.40 0.77 24.59
C ARG A 114 -24.35 1.40 23.68
N VAL A 115 -24.74 1.80 22.46
CA VAL A 115 -23.82 2.44 21.51
C VAL A 115 -23.30 3.77 22.04
N THR A 116 -24.19 4.62 22.57
CA THR A 116 -23.82 5.93 23.12
C THR A 116 -22.85 5.78 24.29
N SER A 117 -23.07 4.80 25.18
CA SER A 117 -22.14 4.50 26.28
C SER A 117 -20.74 4.17 25.77
N TRP A 118 -20.62 3.29 24.78
CA TRP A 118 -19.33 2.94 24.17
C TRP A 118 -18.71 4.13 23.42
N ALA A 119 -19.49 5.00 22.78
CA ALA A 119 -18.97 6.19 22.11
C ALA A 119 -18.39 7.19 23.13
N VAL A 120 -19.12 7.46 24.22
CA VAL A 120 -18.68 8.35 25.32
C VAL A 120 -17.39 7.83 25.96
N ALA A 121 -17.29 6.51 26.19
CA ALA A 121 -16.08 5.88 26.72
C ALA A 121 -14.87 5.95 25.77
N LEU A 122 -15.06 5.87 24.45
CA LEU A 122 -13.97 6.08 23.48
C LEU A 122 -13.47 7.53 23.51
N ILE A 123 -14.39 8.49 23.51
CA ILE A 123 -14.06 9.93 23.50
C ILE A 123 -13.19 10.27 24.70
N ILE A 124 -13.58 9.85 25.91
CA ILE A 124 -12.80 10.18 27.11
C ILE A 124 -11.41 9.54 27.09
N LEU A 125 -11.27 8.29 26.63
CA LEU A 125 -9.97 7.64 26.52
C LEU A 125 -9.05 8.37 25.53
N ALA A 126 -9.58 8.77 24.37
CA ALA A 126 -8.81 9.51 23.38
C ALA A 126 -8.35 10.88 23.89
N VAL A 127 -9.23 11.61 24.59
CA VAL A 127 -8.92 12.92 25.17
C VAL A 127 -7.90 12.80 26.31
N GLU A 128 -8.07 11.82 27.22
CA GLU A 128 -7.15 11.62 28.35
C GLU A 128 -5.73 11.31 27.89
N VAL A 129 -5.57 10.46 26.87
CA VAL A 129 -4.23 10.19 26.34
C VAL A 129 -3.65 11.42 25.65
N ASN A 130 -4.45 12.15 24.86
CA ASN A 130 -4.01 13.38 24.22
C ASN A 130 -3.50 14.42 25.24
N ASP A 131 -4.25 14.64 26.32
CA ASP A 131 -3.86 15.57 27.38
C ASP A 131 -2.68 15.04 28.22
N SER A 132 -2.56 13.72 28.43
CA SER A 132 -1.38 13.11 29.09
C SER A 132 -0.08 13.39 28.32
N PHE A 133 -0.11 13.27 26.99
CA PHE A 133 1.04 13.63 26.16
C PHE A 133 1.32 15.14 26.19
N LYS A 134 0.28 15.99 26.16
CA LYS A 134 0.47 17.44 26.28
C LYS A 134 1.08 17.84 27.62
N LEU A 135 0.65 17.21 28.72
CA LEU A 135 1.26 17.39 30.03
C LEU A 135 2.73 17.00 29.99
N LEU A 136 3.08 15.80 29.50
CA LEU A 136 4.46 15.35 29.38
C LEU A 136 5.34 16.33 28.58
N ILE A 137 4.83 16.82 27.44
CA ILE A 137 5.52 17.82 26.60
C ILE A 137 5.72 19.13 27.38
N SER A 138 4.68 19.60 28.08
CA SER A 138 4.75 20.83 28.89
C SER A 138 5.72 20.69 30.05
N THR A 139 5.72 19.56 30.76
CA THR A 139 6.64 19.29 31.88
C THR A 139 8.09 19.28 31.41
N ILE A 140 8.37 18.64 30.27
CA ILE A 140 9.71 18.65 29.67
C ILE A 140 10.08 20.07 29.25
N SER A 141 9.18 20.83 28.66
CA SER A 141 9.45 22.23 28.30
C SER A 141 9.78 23.09 29.53
N ASN A 142 8.99 23.00 30.60
CA ASN A 142 9.12 23.86 31.78
C ASN A 142 10.32 23.50 32.66
N SER A 143 10.64 22.21 32.81
CA SER A 143 11.79 21.74 33.61
C SER A 143 13.14 22.19 33.05
N THR A 144 13.15 22.73 31.83
CA THR A 144 14.38 22.96 31.05
C THR A 144 14.83 24.40 31.00
N HIS A 145 14.04 25.36 31.49
CA HIS A 145 14.51 26.74 31.68
C HIS A 145 15.73 26.84 32.61
N HIS A 146 15.93 25.85 33.50
CA HIS A 146 17.06 25.82 34.43
C HIS A 146 18.34 25.15 33.88
N ILE A 147 18.28 24.45 32.74
CA ILE A 147 19.36 23.59 32.24
C ILE A 147 19.62 23.81 30.74
N ALA A 148 18.96 24.80 30.13
CA ALA A 148 19.04 25.10 28.70
C ALA A 148 20.47 25.43 28.22
N ASP A 149 21.30 25.99 29.10
CA ASP A 149 22.68 26.38 28.79
C ASP A 149 23.66 25.20 28.74
N ILE A 150 23.28 24.03 29.29
CA ILE A 150 24.16 22.86 29.39
C ILE A 150 23.98 21.90 28.20
N LEU A 151 22.83 21.94 27.52
CA LEU A 151 22.48 21.00 26.47
C LEU A 151 22.63 21.58 25.06
N PRO A 152 22.89 20.74 24.04
CA PRO A 152 23.02 21.20 22.67
C PRO A 152 21.80 21.98 22.20
N HIS A 153 22.03 23.08 21.46
CA HIS A 153 20.94 23.87 20.89
C HIS A 153 19.95 22.98 20.09
N GLY A 154 18.65 23.20 20.34
CA GLY A 154 17.56 22.43 19.72
C GLY A 154 17.43 20.97 20.21
N PHE A 155 18.11 20.55 21.27
CA PHE A 155 17.91 19.21 21.88
C PHE A 155 16.45 19.01 22.33
N PHE A 156 15.88 19.98 23.04
CA PHE A 156 14.51 19.89 23.56
C PHE A 156 13.44 20.06 22.49
N GLY A 157 13.66 20.95 21.51
CA GLY A 157 12.80 21.02 20.33
C GLY A 157 12.67 19.67 19.62
N ARG A 158 13.76 18.89 19.57
CA ARG A 158 13.72 17.53 19.01
C ARG A 158 12.90 16.55 19.86
N ILE A 159 12.90 16.68 21.18
CA ILE A 159 12.11 15.84 22.11
C ILE A 159 10.62 16.24 22.14
N SER A 160 10.30 17.53 22.03
CA SER A 160 8.91 17.99 22.05
C SER A 160 8.19 17.61 20.76
N VAL A 161 8.86 17.80 19.62
CA VAL A 161 8.41 17.29 18.33
C VAL A 161 8.29 15.77 18.55
N SER A 162 9.36 15.07 18.99
CA SER A 162 9.37 13.72 19.60
C SER A 162 8.05 13.07 19.93
N LEU A 163 7.54 13.63 21.02
CA LEU A 163 6.38 13.21 21.76
C LEU A 163 5.09 13.62 21.06
N ASN A 164 5.10 14.68 20.27
CA ASN A 164 3.94 15.12 19.50
C ASN A 164 3.55 14.12 18.40
N TYR A 165 4.53 13.53 17.71
CA TYR A 165 4.28 12.42 16.78
C TYR A 165 3.88 11.13 17.49
N ALA A 166 4.55 10.82 18.61
CA ALA A 166 4.15 9.68 19.42
C ALA A 166 2.71 9.82 19.94
N ARG A 167 2.27 11.05 20.25
CA ARG A 167 0.90 11.38 20.61
C ARG A 167 -0.08 11.06 19.48
N THR A 168 0.18 11.50 18.23
CA THR A 168 -0.74 11.24 17.11
C THR A 168 -0.84 9.75 16.80
N MET A 169 0.28 9.02 16.87
CA MET A 169 0.31 7.57 16.73
C MET A 169 -0.42 6.84 17.87
N ALA A 170 -0.25 7.29 19.11
CA ALA A 170 -0.92 6.72 20.27
C ALA A 170 -2.44 6.91 20.20
N ILE A 171 -2.92 8.04 19.69
CA ILE A 171 -4.36 8.26 19.46
C ILE A 171 -4.90 7.18 18.52
N GLY A 172 -4.27 6.94 17.38
CA GLY A 172 -4.69 5.85 16.47
C GLY A 172 -4.64 4.48 17.15
N GLY A 173 -3.61 4.23 17.96
CA GLY A 173 -3.46 2.99 18.73
C GLY A 173 -4.58 2.74 19.75
N ILE A 174 -5.10 3.78 20.41
CA ILE A 174 -6.26 3.65 21.32
C ILE A 174 -7.49 3.19 20.56
N TRP A 175 -7.74 3.74 19.37
CA TRP A 175 -8.89 3.36 18.56
C TRP A 175 -8.79 1.88 18.15
N VAL A 176 -7.59 1.43 17.78
CA VAL A 176 -7.32 0.00 17.53
C VAL A 176 -7.61 -0.84 18.77
N LEU A 177 -7.06 -0.47 19.94
CA LEU A 177 -7.27 -1.22 21.18
C LEU A 177 -8.76 -1.25 21.59
N TYR A 178 -9.48 -0.16 21.36
CA TYR A 178 -10.89 -0.03 21.69
C TYR A 178 -11.82 -0.80 20.75
N SER A 179 -11.38 -1.08 19.52
CA SER A 179 -12.12 -1.94 18.59
C SER A 179 -12.30 -3.36 19.13
N ILE A 180 -11.33 -3.89 19.89
CA ILE A 180 -11.35 -5.26 20.41
C ILE A 180 -12.51 -5.51 21.39
N PRO A 181 -12.67 -4.73 22.48
CA PRO A 181 -13.80 -4.93 23.39
C PRO A 181 -15.14 -4.66 22.71
N LEU A 182 -15.24 -3.72 21.77
CA LEU A 182 -16.45 -3.52 20.96
C LEU A 182 -16.84 -4.79 20.20
N ALA A 183 -15.88 -5.44 19.54
CA ALA A 183 -16.12 -6.69 18.82
C ALA A 183 -16.49 -7.83 19.78
N LEU A 184 -15.78 -7.98 20.89
CA LEU A 184 -16.05 -9.01 21.90
C LEU A 184 -17.48 -8.89 22.46
N PHE A 185 -17.89 -7.69 22.85
CA PHE A 185 -19.22 -7.44 23.37
C PHE A 185 -20.30 -7.55 22.27
N GLY A 186 -20.00 -7.06 21.07
CA GLY A 186 -20.87 -7.17 19.91
C GLY A 186 -21.21 -8.62 19.58
N LEU A 187 -20.20 -9.48 19.50
CA LEU A 187 -20.36 -10.92 19.24
C LEU A 187 -21.06 -11.62 20.41
N LYS A 188 -20.59 -11.44 21.66
CA LYS A 188 -21.15 -12.13 22.84
C LYS A 188 -22.63 -11.79 23.09
N ARG A 189 -23.08 -10.60 22.71
CA ARG A 189 -24.47 -10.15 22.90
C ARG A 189 -25.30 -10.21 21.61
N ARG A 190 -24.76 -10.75 20.51
CA ARG A 190 -25.39 -10.76 19.17
C ARG A 190 -25.86 -9.36 18.74
N ALA A 191 -25.10 -8.34 19.10
CA ALA A 191 -25.35 -6.94 18.73
C ALA A 191 -24.51 -6.62 17.48
N THR A 192 -25.15 -6.73 16.31
CA THR A 192 -24.51 -6.47 15.01
C THR A 192 -23.94 -5.05 14.92
N LEU A 193 -24.67 -4.05 15.41
CA LEU A 193 -24.25 -2.65 15.41
C LEU A 193 -22.92 -2.43 16.17
N LEU A 194 -22.73 -3.06 17.34
CA LEU A 194 -21.47 -2.98 18.09
C LEU A 194 -20.31 -3.67 17.35
N SER A 195 -20.61 -4.78 16.67
CA SER A 195 -19.61 -5.50 15.86
C SER A 195 -19.19 -4.68 14.63
N VAL A 196 -20.14 -4.02 13.96
CA VAL A 196 -19.84 -3.09 12.85
C VAL A 196 -19.08 -1.87 13.34
N LEU A 197 -19.48 -1.29 14.48
CA LEU A 197 -18.76 -0.18 15.10
C LEU A 197 -17.31 -0.54 15.42
N SER A 198 -17.04 -1.78 15.85
CA SER A 198 -15.65 -2.23 16.06
C SER A 198 -14.80 -2.12 14.79
N LEU A 199 -15.34 -2.52 13.63
CA LEU A 199 -14.66 -2.41 12.34
C LEU A 199 -14.46 -0.95 11.94
N ILE A 200 -15.45 -0.09 12.19
CA ILE A 200 -15.35 1.35 11.92
C ILE A 200 -14.28 1.99 12.81
N THR A 201 -14.25 1.67 14.10
CA THR A 201 -13.24 2.19 15.04
C THR A 201 -11.84 1.72 14.65
N LEU A 202 -11.68 0.44 14.27
CA LEU A 202 -10.41 -0.07 13.74
C LEU A 202 -9.99 0.68 12.47
N ALA A 203 -10.91 0.88 11.53
CA ALA A 203 -10.64 1.57 10.27
C ALA A 203 -10.21 3.03 10.51
N LEU A 204 -10.87 3.75 11.41
CA LEU A 204 -10.49 5.12 11.79
C LEU A 204 -9.12 5.15 12.48
N GLY A 205 -8.83 4.20 13.37
CA GLY A 205 -7.50 4.04 13.95
C GLY A 205 -6.42 3.75 12.90
N ALA A 206 -6.72 2.88 11.93
CA ALA A 206 -5.85 2.57 10.81
C ALA A 206 -5.56 3.79 9.95
N ILE A 207 -6.59 4.58 9.61
CA ILE A 207 -6.46 5.82 8.83
C ILE A 207 -5.57 6.83 9.55
N VAL A 208 -5.77 7.03 10.87
CA VAL A 208 -4.93 7.93 11.67
C VAL A 208 -3.48 7.46 11.64
N ILE A 209 -3.21 6.17 11.86
CA ILE A 209 -1.84 5.63 11.84
C ILE A 209 -1.20 5.72 10.45
N ALA A 210 -1.95 5.36 9.40
CA ALA A 210 -1.49 5.36 8.01
C ALA A 210 -1.12 6.78 7.56
N ILE A 211 -2.04 7.74 7.68
CA ILE A 211 -1.83 9.14 7.26
C ILE A 211 -0.66 9.77 8.02
N ASN A 212 -0.63 9.64 9.36
CA ASN A 212 0.48 10.16 10.15
C ASN A 212 1.78 9.35 9.93
N GLY A 213 1.68 8.15 9.36
CA GLY A 213 2.82 7.34 8.96
C GLY A 213 3.68 7.99 7.89
N PHE A 214 3.09 8.80 7.00
CA PHE A 214 3.82 9.50 5.95
C PHE A 214 4.74 10.60 6.49
N ASP A 215 4.29 11.34 7.49
CA ASP A 215 5.02 12.50 8.03
C ASP A 215 5.89 12.12 9.24
N PHE A 216 6.99 11.39 8.99
CA PHE A 216 7.90 11.01 10.08
C PHE A 216 8.83 12.17 10.48
N GLN A 217 8.58 12.76 11.64
CA GLN A 217 9.21 14.02 12.03
C GLN A 217 10.61 13.88 12.71
N TYR A 218 11.07 12.68 13.14
CA TYR A 218 12.40 12.48 13.81
C TYR A 218 13.41 11.70 13.01
N ILE A 219 13.63 12.11 11.78
CA ILE A 219 14.56 11.46 10.86
C ILE A 219 15.95 11.21 11.52
N SER A 220 16.39 12.09 12.45
CA SER A 220 17.68 11.96 13.15
C SER A 220 17.86 10.70 14.02
N LYS A 221 16.79 10.19 14.67
CA LYS A 221 16.81 8.97 15.53
C LYS A 221 16.14 7.77 14.86
N PHE A 222 15.90 7.84 13.56
CA PHE A 222 15.27 6.76 12.82
C PHE A 222 16.15 5.50 12.85
N ILE A 223 15.57 4.39 13.33
CA ILE A 223 16.11 3.05 13.27
C ILE A 223 15.09 2.21 12.50
N ILE A 224 15.56 1.52 11.45
CA ILE A 224 14.71 0.63 10.65
C ILE A 224 14.07 -0.40 11.57
N GLY A 225 12.75 -0.52 11.54
CA GLY A 225 12.03 -1.57 12.29
C GLY A 225 11.94 -1.33 13.80
N ALA A 226 12.61 -0.31 14.35
CA ALA A 226 12.63 -0.01 15.78
C ALA A 226 12.31 1.48 16.03
N ASN A 227 11.08 1.87 15.73
CA ASN A 227 10.61 3.24 15.92
C ASN A 227 9.10 3.28 16.26
N VAL A 228 8.60 4.46 16.64
CA VAL A 228 7.21 4.65 17.08
C VAL A 228 6.20 4.31 15.98
N ARG A 229 6.52 4.57 14.70
CA ARG A 229 5.66 4.21 13.57
C ARG A 229 5.51 2.69 13.48
N VAL A 230 6.63 1.95 13.51
CA VAL A 230 6.61 0.48 13.49
C VAL A 230 5.84 -0.08 14.68
N ALA A 231 5.99 0.51 15.87
CA ALA A 231 5.20 0.10 17.04
C ALA A 231 3.70 0.33 16.85
N ALA A 232 3.29 1.46 16.26
CA ALA A 232 1.89 1.76 15.97
C ALA A 232 1.30 0.82 14.90
N PHE A 233 2.05 0.55 13.82
CA PHE A 233 1.64 -0.44 12.82
C PHE A 233 1.61 -1.86 13.39
N ALA A 234 2.55 -2.24 14.26
CA ALA A 234 2.53 -3.54 14.93
C ALA A 234 1.28 -3.69 15.83
N LEU A 235 0.90 -2.65 16.56
CA LEU A 235 -0.35 -2.61 17.33
C LEU A 235 -1.57 -2.76 16.41
N LEU A 236 -1.58 -2.05 15.28
CA LEU A 236 -2.64 -2.14 14.27
C LEU A 236 -2.75 -3.56 13.67
N PHE A 237 -1.64 -4.18 13.31
CA PHE A 237 -1.58 -5.56 12.84
C PHE A 237 -2.09 -6.54 13.89
N ALA A 238 -1.69 -6.37 15.16
CA ALA A 238 -2.19 -7.19 16.25
C ALA A 238 -3.71 -7.02 16.41
N GLY A 239 -4.23 -5.79 16.35
CA GLY A 239 -5.67 -5.51 16.39
C GLY A 239 -6.44 -6.18 15.25
N ILE A 240 -5.95 -6.08 14.02
CA ILE A 240 -6.52 -6.75 12.85
C ILE A 240 -6.54 -8.27 13.03
N LEU A 241 -5.43 -8.88 13.48
CA LEU A 241 -5.34 -10.32 13.70
C LEU A 241 -6.28 -10.81 14.82
N VAL A 242 -6.41 -10.04 15.90
CA VAL A 242 -7.36 -10.35 16.98
C VAL A 242 -8.79 -10.30 16.46
N LEU A 243 -9.17 -9.25 15.73
CA LEU A 243 -10.52 -9.15 15.16
C LEU A 243 -10.79 -10.24 14.12
N TYR A 244 -9.80 -10.57 13.28
CA TYR A 244 -9.90 -11.67 12.33
C TYR A 244 -10.21 -12.98 13.05
N HIS A 245 -9.46 -13.29 14.11
CA HIS A 245 -9.67 -14.49 14.92
C HIS A 245 -11.03 -14.52 15.62
N LEU A 246 -11.50 -13.37 16.12
CA LEU A 246 -12.80 -13.27 16.76
C LEU A 246 -13.96 -13.48 15.77
N PHE A 247 -13.90 -12.85 14.60
CA PHE A 247 -14.92 -12.99 13.57
C PHE A 247 -14.88 -14.33 12.86
N SER A 248 -13.70 -14.95 12.69
CA SER A 248 -13.60 -16.28 12.09
C SER A 248 -14.25 -17.36 12.94
N ARG A 249 -14.22 -17.21 14.28
CA ARG A 249 -14.92 -18.14 15.19
C ARG A 249 -16.45 -18.06 15.10
N HIS A 250 -16.99 -16.93 14.65
CA HIS A 250 -18.43 -16.68 14.58
C HIS A 250 -18.92 -16.51 13.13
N SER A 251 -18.12 -16.93 12.14
CA SER A 251 -18.43 -16.68 10.72
C SER A 251 -19.68 -17.40 10.23
N GLY A 252 -20.02 -18.54 10.85
CA GLY A 252 -21.24 -19.29 10.54
C GLY A 252 -22.51 -18.66 11.09
N GLU A 253 -22.41 -17.72 12.04
CA GLU A 253 -23.58 -17.12 12.69
C GLU A 253 -24.11 -15.87 11.97
N HIS A 254 -23.27 -15.24 11.15
CA HIS A 254 -23.53 -13.91 10.61
C HIS A 254 -23.08 -13.78 9.15
N ALA A 255 -24.02 -13.44 8.25
CA ALA A 255 -23.72 -13.25 6.83
C ALA A 255 -22.68 -12.15 6.55
N TRP A 256 -22.58 -11.12 7.41
CA TRP A 256 -21.62 -10.02 7.26
C TRP A 256 -20.19 -10.38 7.68
N ALA A 257 -19.99 -11.49 8.40
CA ALA A 257 -18.69 -11.85 8.95
C ALA A 257 -17.67 -12.21 7.86
N SER A 258 -18.10 -12.87 6.77
CA SER A 258 -17.22 -13.19 5.63
C SER A 258 -16.69 -11.91 4.96
N THR A 259 -17.56 -10.91 4.74
CA THR A 259 -17.16 -9.60 4.23
C THR A 259 -16.18 -8.90 5.17
N ALA A 260 -16.44 -8.93 6.48
CA ALA A 260 -15.54 -8.35 7.48
C ALA A 260 -14.14 -9.00 7.44
N LEU A 261 -14.07 -10.34 7.36
CA LEU A 261 -12.80 -11.07 7.25
C LEU A 261 -12.04 -10.67 5.97
N ASN A 262 -12.72 -10.57 4.84
CA ASN A 262 -12.10 -10.13 3.58
C ASN A 262 -11.55 -8.69 3.68
N ILE A 263 -12.30 -7.77 4.30
CA ILE A 263 -11.84 -6.39 4.52
C ILE A 263 -10.58 -6.37 5.41
N LEU A 264 -10.57 -7.14 6.49
CA LEU A 264 -9.41 -7.23 7.39
C LEU A 264 -8.17 -7.79 6.69
N GLU A 265 -8.32 -8.83 5.84
CA GLU A 265 -7.20 -9.38 5.06
C GLU A 265 -6.65 -8.37 4.04
N ILE A 266 -7.54 -7.68 3.32
CA ILE A 266 -7.18 -6.63 2.36
C ILE A 266 -6.44 -5.49 3.06
N ALA A 267 -6.98 -5.01 4.19
CA ALA A 267 -6.36 -3.96 4.98
C ALA A 267 -4.98 -4.39 5.50
N PHE A 268 -4.86 -5.63 6.00
CA PHE A 268 -3.59 -6.17 6.48
C PHE A 268 -2.51 -6.18 5.40
N ALA A 269 -2.84 -6.66 4.20
CA ALA A 269 -1.93 -6.64 3.06
C ALA A 269 -1.55 -5.20 2.67
N ALA A 270 -2.52 -4.31 2.49
CA ALA A 270 -2.26 -2.92 2.10
C ALA A 270 -1.36 -2.19 3.12
N LEU A 271 -1.62 -2.35 4.42
CA LEU A 271 -0.88 -1.71 5.49
C LEU A 271 0.56 -2.25 5.64
N ILE A 272 0.81 -3.53 5.33
CA ILE A 272 2.19 -4.06 5.26
C ILE A 272 2.96 -3.39 4.13
N LEU A 273 2.36 -3.30 2.95
CA LEU A 273 2.98 -2.64 1.80
C LEU A 273 3.28 -1.17 2.11
N GLU A 274 2.35 -0.48 2.76
CA GLU A 274 2.52 0.90 3.21
C GLU A 274 3.69 1.02 4.20
N LEU A 275 3.72 0.22 5.27
CA LEU A 275 4.81 0.26 6.26
C LEU A 275 6.18 0.02 5.61
N LEU A 276 6.30 -0.99 4.75
CA LEU A 276 7.54 -1.29 4.05
C LEU A 276 8.00 -0.12 3.16
N SER A 277 7.05 0.53 2.48
CA SER A 277 7.33 1.69 1.63
C SER A 277 7.78 2.89 2.47
N LEU A 278 7.11 3.15 3.58
CA LEU A 278 7.38 4.26 4.50
C LEU A 278 8.74 4.11 5.20
N GLU A 279 9.04 2.93 5.74
CA GLU A 279 10.32 2.65 6.41
C GLU A 279 11.49 2.80 5.44
N THR A 280 11.32 2.31 4.20
CA THR A 280 12.33 2.46 3.15
C THR A 280 12.53 3.92 2.78
N TRP A 281 11.43 4.66 2.60
CA TRP A 281 11.49 6.08 2.26
C TRP A 281 12.25 6.89 3.32
N THR A 282 11.85 6.75 4.59
CA THR A 282 12.47 7.48 5.70
C THR A 282 13.93 7.07 5.92
N TRP A 283 14.29 5.80 5.67
CA TRP A 283 15.69 5.37 5.78
C TRP A 283 16.61 6.16 4.85
N PHE A 284 16.17 6.41 3.61
CA PHE A 284 16.94 7.21 2.65
C PHE A 284 16.83 8.72 2.88
N GLU A 285 15.75 9.19 3.50
CA GLU A 285 15.57 10.61 3.83
C GLU A 285 16.61 11.12 4.84
N ARG A 286 17.01 10.28 5.80
CA ARG A 286 18.04 10.61 6.80
C ARG A 286 19.38 11.02 6.20
N PRO A 287 20.04 10.21 5.35
CA PRO A 287 21.28 10.62 4.72
C PRO A 287 21.06 11.73 3.67
N LEU A 288 19.89 11.81 3.01
CA LEU A 288 19.60 12.88 2.04
C LEU A 288 19.72 14.30 2.63
N LEU A 289 19.38 14.48 3.92
CA LEU A 289 19.47 15.77 4.60
C LEU A 289 20.89 16.21 4.95
N THR A 290 21.85 15.28 4.96
CA THR A 290 23.22 15.52 5.46
C THR A 290 24.31 15.22 4.42
N ALA A 291 23.98 14.48 3.36
CA ALA A 291 24.94 14.03 2.37
C ALA A 291 25.32 15.15 1.39
N LYS A 292 26.62 15.20 1.06
CA LYS A 292 27.15 16.05 -0.02
C LYS A 292 26.67 15.61 -1.41
N SER A 293 26.24 14.36 -1.58
CA SER A 293 25.71 13.82 -2.84
C SER A 293 24.31 13.25 -2.63
N THR A 294 23.30 14.08 -2.88
CA THR A 294 21.88 13.73 -2.70
C THR A 294 21.34 12.88 -3.86
N ALA A 295 21.89 13.04 -5.06
CA ALA A 295 21.41 12.35 -6.27
C ALA A 295 21.50 10.82 -6.18
N TYR A 296 22.62 10.26 -5.70
CA TYR A 296 22.81 8.80 -5.62
C TYR A 296 21.84 8.16 -4.62
N LEU A 297 21.64 8.81 -3.49
CA LEU A 297 20.74 8.34 -2.45
C LEU A 297 19.28 8.40 -2.92
N ALA A 298 18.89 9.49 -3.60
CA ALA A 298 17.55 9.61 -4.18
C ALA A 298 17.30 8.52 -5.24
N PHE A 299 18.28 8.27 -6.12
CA PHE A 299 18.20 7.19 -7.10
C PHE A 299 18.10 5.81 -6.45
N SER A 300 18.98 5.52 -5.49
CA SER A 300 19.01 4.26 -4.76
C SER A 300 17.71 4.00 -4.00
N ARG A 301 17.06 5.05 -3.47
CA ARG A 301 15.75 4.96 -2.81
C ARG A 301 14.70 4.36 -3.73
N TYR A 302 14.58 4.83 -4.97
CA TYR A 302 13.62 4.30 -5.94
C TYR A 302 13.93 2.84 -6.30
N MET A 303 15.21 2.50 -6.48
CA MET A 303 15.63 1.12 -6.78
C MET A 303 15.33 0.16 -5.63
N VAL A 304 15.53 0.57 -4.37
CA VAL A 304 15.23 -0.30 -3.22
C VAL A 304 13.71 -0.45 -3.01
N ILE A 305 12.93 0.62 -3.19
CA ILE A 305 11.47 0.55 -3.11
C ILE A 305 10.91 -0.43 -4.15
N SER A 306 11.42 -0.40 -5.39
CA SER A 306 10.94 -1.30 -6.43
C SER A 306 11.29 -2.77 -6.16
N ILE A 307 12.47 -3.04 -5.58
CA ILE A 307 12.84 -4.37 -5.10
C ILE A 307 11.83 -4.84 -4.04
N ILE A 308 11.55 -4.01 -3.05
CA ILE A 308 10.64 -4.35 -1.94
C ILE A 308 9.23 -4.65 -2.46
N TRP A 309 8.68 -3.82 -3.35
CA TRP A 309 7.37 -4.07 -3.97
C TRP A 309 7.35 -5.39 -4.77
N SER A 310 8.42 -5.66 -5.51
CA SER A 310 8.54 -6.90 -6.30
C SER A 310 8.59 -8.14 -5.41
N PHE A 311 9.35 -8.10 -4.31
CA PHE A 311 9.43 -9.21 -3.36
C PHE A 311 8.15 -9.38 -2.54
N TYR A 312 7.53 -8.28 -2.12
CA TYR A 312 6.24 -8.28 -1.42
C TYR A 312 5.14 -8.94 -2.27
N SER A 313 5.17 -8.77 -3.59
CA SER A 313 4.19 -9.38 -4.49
C SER A 313 4.13 -10.92 -4.40
N ILE A 314 5.25 -11.59 -4.15
CA ILE A 314 5.37 -13.05 -4.21
C ILE A 314 4.53 -13.74 -3.13
N PRO A 315 4.74 -13.46 -1.81
CA PRO A 315 3.94 -14.10 -0.76
C PRO A 315 2.46 -13.70 -0.82
N VAL A 316 2.14 -12.48 -1.27
CA VAL A 316 0.75 -12.02 -1.39
C VAL A 316 0.01 -12.75 -2.50
N VAL A 317 0.61 -12.89 -3.69
CA VAL A 317 0.01 -13.70 -4.77
C VAL A 317 -0.06 -15.18 -4.36
N LEU A 318 0.97 -15.69 -3.69
CA LEU A 318 0.96 -17.07 -3.18
C LEU A 318 -0.24 -17.31 -2.23
N TYR A 319 -0.48 -16.38 -1.32
CA TYR A 319 -1.58 -16.44 -0.37
C TYR A 319 -2.93 -16.22 -1.07
N SER A 320 -3.03 -15.27 -2.01
CA SER A 320 -4.25 -14.98 -2.76
C SER A 320 -4.71 -16.17 -3.59
N LEU A 321 -3.78 -16.88 -4.25
CA LEU A 321 -4.10 -18.09 -5.02
C LEU A 321 -4.55 -19.25 -4.13
N ARG A 322 -4.01 -19.38 -2.91
CA ARG A 322 -4.44 -20.39 -1.93
C ARG A 322 -5.85 -20.10 -1.40
N LYS A 323 -6.14 -18.84 -1.11
CA LYS A 323 -7.45 -18.39 -0.59
C LYS A 323 -8.50 -18.14 -1.68
N ARG A 324 -8.10 -18.09 -2.95
CA ARG A 324 -8.93 -17.68 -4.10
C ARG A 324 -9.55 -16.28 -3.91
N SER A 325 -8.74 -15.33 -3.44
CA SER A 325 -9.17 -13.94 -3.22
C SER A 325 -8.65 -13.02 -4.33
N ASP A 326 -9.56 -12.49 -5.15
CA ASP A 326 -9.22 -11.62 -6.28
C ASP A 326 -8.66 -10.27 -5.82
N ALA A 327 -9.18 -9.72 -4.72
CA ALA A 327 -8.70 -8.44 -4.19
C ALA A 327 -7.23 -8.51 -3.75
N LEU A 328 -6.84 -9.58 -3.04
CA LEU A 328 -5.44 -9.81 -2.65
C LEU A 328 -4.56 -10.09 -3.87
N LEU A 329 -5.10 -10.75 -4.89
CA LEU A 329 -4.40 -10.96 -6.14
C LEU A 329 -4.07 -9.64 -6.85
N ILE A 330 -5.04 -8.71 -6.91
CA ILE A 330 -4.85 -7.38 -7.48
C ILE A 330 -3.79 -6.60 -6.71
N ILE A 331 -3.79 -6.66 -5.37
CA ILE A 331 -2.75 -6.00 -4.55
C ILE A 331 -1.36 -6.57 -4.85
N GLY A 332 -1.23 -7.90 -4.89
CA GLY A 332 0.05 -8.55 -5.19
C GLY A 332 0.57 -8.21 -6.58
N LEU A 333 -0.26 -8.39 -7.61
CA LEU A 333 0.11 -8.09 -9.01
C LEU A 333 0.32 -6.58 -9.24
N GLY A 334 -0.48 -5.73 -8.60
CA GLY A 334 -0.35 -4.28 -8.66
C GLY A 334 0.97 -3.80 -8.05
N SER A 335 1.39 -4.41 -6.93
CA SER A 335 2.70 -4.12 -6.32
C SER A 335 3.86 -4.50 -7.24
N LEU A 336 3.80 -5.66 -7.90
CA LEU A 336 4.80 -6.06 -8.91
C LEU A 336 4.83 -5.09 -10.09
N ALA A 337 3.66 -4.73 -10.62
CA ALA A 337 3.55 -3.80 -11.74
C ALA A 337 4.14 -2.42 -11.39
N ALA A 338 3.87 -1.92 -10.17
CA ALA A 338 4.46 -0.69 -9.66
C ALA A 338 5.99 -0.79 -9.53
N GLY A 339 6.51 -1.93 -9.04
CA GLY A 339 7.95 -2.18 -8.94
C GLY A 339 8.64 -2.17 -10.30
N ILE A 340 8.04 -2.82 -11.30
CA ILE A 340 8.54 -2.82 -12.69
C ILE A 340 8.50 -1.40 -13.27
N ALA A 341 7.39 -0.68 -13.09
CA ALA A 341 7.23 0.67 -13.61
C ALA A 341 8.25 1.65 -13.01
N VAL A 342 8.49 1.60 -11.69
CA VAL A 342 9.53 2.42 -11.03
C VAL A 342 10.92 2.04 -11.53
N THR A 343 11.22 0.75 -11.64
CA THR A 343 12.56 0.31 -12.09
C THR A 343 12.83 0.70 -13.53
N ALA A 344 11.87 0.52 -14.44
CA ALA A 344 11.99 0.93 -15.83
C ALA A 344 12.12 2.46 -15.95
N SER A 345 11.17 3.21 -15.36
CA SER A 345 11.17 4.68 -15.49
C SER A 345 12.38 5.35 -14.83
N GLN A 346 12.69 5.00 -13.58
CA GLN A 346 13.77 5.64 -12.83
C GLN A 346 15.13 5.03 -13.19
N GLY A 347 15.19 3.75 -13.53
CA GLY A 347 16.42 3.06 -13.90
C GLY A 347 16.95 3.46 -15.27
N PHE A 348 16.12 4.09 -16.11
CA PHE A 348 16.53 4.54 -17.44
C PHE A 348 17.74 5.50 -17.40
N TYR A 349 17.84 6.33 -16.36
CA TYR A 349 18.95 7.28 -16.17
C TYR A 349 19.68 7.03 -14.86
N PHE A 350 20.91 6.51 -14.93
CA PHE A 350 21.72 6.33 -13.72
C PHE A 350 22.25 7.67 -13.20
N SER A 351 22.00 7.98 -11.92
CA SER A 351 22.41 9.25 -11.31
C SER A 351 23.05 9.07 -9.93
N PRO A 352 24.24 9.66 -9.67
CA PRO A 352 25.14 10.32 -10.61
C PRO A 352 25.98 9.30 -11.39
N ILE A 353 26.26 9.61 -12.66
CA ILE A 353 27.01 8.74 -13.56
C ILE A 353 28.42 8.38 -13.07
N ARG A 354 29.01 9.21 -12.19
CA ARG A 354 30.35 8.97 -11.63
C ARG A 354 30.43 7.69 -10.78
N SER A 355 29.31 7.34 -10.14
CA SER A 355 29.19 6.15 -9.27
C SER A 355 28.77 4.89 -10.04
N PHE A 356 28.59 4.97 -11.36
CA PHE A 356 28.11 3.87 -12.17
C PHE A 356 29.16 2.77 -12.34
N THR A 357 28.82 1.51 -12.10
CA THR A 357 29.68 0.34 -12.36
C THR A 357 28.90 -0.63 -13.24
N LEU A 358 29.50 -1.08 -14.34
CA LEU A 358 28.84 -1.96 -15.31
C LEU A 358 28.36 -3.23 -14.60
N LEU A 359 27.05 -3.50 -14.64
CA LEU A 359 26.34 -4.64 -14.03
C LEU A 359 26.47 -4.82 -12.50
N PHE A 360 27.40 -4.15 -11.83
CA PHE A 360 27.63 -4.23 -10.39
C PHE A 360 27.15 -2.96 -9.67
N ASN A 361 25.90 -2.57 -9.92
CA ASN A 361 25.29 -1.37 -9.36
C ASN A 361 23.86 -1.63 -8.86
N ILE A 362 23.30 -0.69 -8.09
CA ILE A 362 21.98 -0.84 -7.47
C ILE A 362 20.83 -0.96 -8.49
N ARG A 363 20.97 -0.36 -9.67
CA ARG A 363 20.01 -0.51 -10.77
C ARG A 363 20.03 -1.93 -11.30
N ALA A 364 21.21 -2.45 -11.64
CA ALA A 364 21.34 -3.83 -12.13
C ALA A 364 20.76 -4.83 -11.12
N LEU A 365 20.98 -4.61 -9.81
CA LEU A 365 20.34 -5.38 -8.74
C LEU A 365 18.82 -5.26 -8.79
N ALA A 366 18.26 -4.06 -8.90
CA ALA A 366 16.81 -3.85 -8.98
C ALA A 366 16.19 -4.55 -10.19
N PHE A 367 16.80 -4.44 -11.37
CA PHE A 367 16.36 -5.15 -12.56
C PHE A 367 16.40 -6.68 -12.37
N ALA A 368 17.49 -7.21 -11.80
CA ALA A 368 17.62 -8.64 -11.54
C ALA A 368 16.56 -9.15 -10.54
N MET A 369 16.29 -8.37 -9.49
CA MET A 369 15.29 -8.69 -8.46
C MET A 369 13.85 -8.63 -9.00
N CYS A 370 13.51 -7.64 -9.82
CA CYS A 370 12.23 -7.58 -10.53
C CYS A 370 12.08 -8.73 -11.54
N ALA A 371 13.14 -9.07 -12.27
CA ALA A 371 13.15 -10.21 -13.19
C ALA A 371 12.94 -11.54 -12.44
N PHE A 372 13.60 -11.71 -11.29
CA PHE A 372 13.38 -12.85 -10.40
C PHE A 372 11.91 -12.94 -9.95
N ALA A 373 11.31 -11.82 -9.52
CA ALA A 373 9.90 -11.80 -9.14
C ALA A 373 8.96 -12.15 -10.31
N LEU A 374 9.22 -11.64 -11.52
CA LEU A 374 8.48 -12.01 -12.74
C LEU A 374 8.55 -13.52 -13.02
N ILE A 375 9.75 -14.11 -12.93
CA ILE A 375 9.95 -15.54 -13.12
C ILE A 375 9.23 -16.34 -12.02
N ALA A 376 9.34 -15.93 -10.76
CA ALA A 376 8.66 -16.57 -9.65
C ALA A 376 7.14 -16.57 -9.86
N GLN A 377 6.57 -15.44 -10.31
CA GLN A 377 5.14 -15.32 -10.62
C GLN A 377 4.75 -16.21 -11.80
N TYR A 378 5.53 -16.22 -12.89
CA TYR A 378 5.33 -17.13 -14.02
C TYR A 378 5.30 -18.61 -13.55
N MET A 379 6.24 -19.01 -12.70
CA MET A 379 6.31 -20.36 -12.14
C MET A 379 5.11 -20.68 -11.24
N LEU A 380 4.64 -19.72 -10.43
CA LEU A 380 3.48 -19.91 -9.56
C LEU A 380 2.20 -20.14 -10.37
N PHE A 381 1.95 -19.31 -11.38
CA PHE A 381 0.75 -19.39 -12.22
C PHE A 381 0.76 -20.63 -13.12
N SER A 382 1.88 -20.93 -13.78
CA SER A 382 1.99 -22.09 -14.66
C SER A 382 1.80 -23.43 -13.93
N ARG A 383 2.18 -23.53 -12.65
CA ARG A 383 2.07 -24.77 -11.86
C ARG A 383 0.74 -24.93 -11.14
N ARG A 384 0.13 -23.85 -10.66
CA ARG A 384 -1.00 -23.93 -9.71
C ARG A 384 -2.34 -23.58 -10.30
N VAL A 385 -2.38 -22.97 -11.49
CA VAL A 385 -3.60 -22.36 -11.99
C VAL A 385 -3.78 -22.66 -13.47
N THR A 386 -4.60 -23.66 -13.78
CA THR A 386 -4.91 -24.10 -15.15
C THR A 386 -6.31 -23.72 -15.60
N ASN A 387 -7.20 -23.32 -14.68
CA ASN A 387 -8.64 -23.27 -14.95
C ASN A 387 -9.18 -21.88 -15.35
N TYR A 388 -8.37 -20.81 -15.30
CA TYR A 388 -8.84 -19.48 -15.71
C TYR A 388 -8.44 -19.14 -17.15
N VAL A 389 -9.40 -18.62 -17.91
CA VAL A 389 -9.26 -18.26 -19.34
C VAL A 389 -8.16 -17.21 -19.58
N TRP A 390 -7.93 -16.30 -18.64
CA TRP A 390 -6.97 -15.19 -18.81
C TRP A 390 -5.50 -15.60 -18.58
N ILE A 391 -5.23 -16.75 -17.94
CA ILE A 391 -3.88 -17.13 -17.51
C ILE A 391 -2.90 -17.32 -18.67
N PRO A 392 -3.23 -18.02 -19.78
CA PRO A 392 -2.31 -18.15 -20.90
C PRO A 392 -1.91 -16.80 -21.50
N THR A 393 -2.83 -15.83 -21.52
CA THR A 393 -2.54 -14.46 -21.96
C THR A 393 -1.66 -13.73 -20.95
N PHE A 394 -1.96 -13.83 -19.66
CA PHE A 394 -1.15 -13.26 -18.59
C PHE A 394 0.28 -13.79 -18.58
N LEU A 395 0.49 -15.11 -18.70
CA LEU A 395 1.81 -15.72 -18.78
C LEU A 395 2.62 -15.22 -19.99
N ARG A 396 1.97 -15.02 -21.15
CA ARG A 396 2.60 -14.40 -22.34
C ARG A 396 3.02 -12.96 -22.07
N ILE A 397 2.17 -12.18 -21.38
CA ILE A 397 2.49 -10.79 -21.01
C ILE A 397 3.71 -10.76 -20.09
N LEU A 398 3.79 -11.62 -19.07
CA LEU A 398 4.97 -11.69 -18.19
C LEU A 398 6.26 -11.98 -18.96
N GLN A 399 6.23 -12.91 -19.92
CA GLN A 399 7.39 -13.23 -20.75
C GLN A 399 7.81 -12.07 -21.65
N VAL A 400 6.84 -11.35 -22.23
CA VAL A 400 7.10 -10.15 -23.03
C VAL A 400 7.72 -9.06 -22.15
N ILE A 401 7.14 -8.78 -20.98
CA ILE A 401 7.69 -7.81 -20.03
C ILE A 401 9.12 -8.20 -19.64
N LEU A 402 9.36 -9.46 -19.25
CA LEU A 402 10.70 -9.93 -18.90
C LEU A 402 11.72 -9.71 -20.05
N SER A 403 11.31 -10.01 -21.29
CA SER A 403 12.17 -9.82 -22.47
C SER A 403 12.47 -8.35 -22.74
N LEU A 404 11.49 -7.47 -22.60
CA LEU A 404 11.70 -6.02 -22.76
C LEU A 404 12.54 -5.44 -21.62
N PHE A 405 12.36 -5.96 -20.41
CA PHE A 405 13.06 -5.49 -19.22
C PHE A 405 14.55 -5.86 -19.23
N ILE A 406 14.90 -7.06 -19.72
CA ILE A 406 16.30 -7.44 -19.96
C ILE A 406 16.92 -6.58 -21.08
N PHE A 407 16.17 -6.34 -22.16
CA PHE A 407 16.61 -5.48 -23.26
C PHE A 407 16.90 -4.05 -22.79
N GLU A 408 16.01 -3.51 -21.97
CA GLU A 408 16.17 -2.19 -21.36
C GLU A 408 17.44 -2.14 -20.53
N LEU A 409 17.63 -3.07 -19.58
CA LEU A 409 18.83 -3.12 -18.73
C LEU A 409 20.11 -3.10 -19.57
N ILE A 410 20.22 -3.99 -20.55
CA ILE A 410 21.41 -4.09 -21.40
C ILE A 410 21.64 -2.79 -22.18
N THR A 411 20.56 -2.17 -22.67
CA THR A 411 20.62 -0.90 -23.40
C THR A 411 21.11 0.23 -22.51
N VAL A 412 20.52 0.41 -21.32
CA VAL A 412 20.85 1.53 -20.42
C VAL A 412 22.23 1.34 -19.76
N GLU A 413 22.63 0.11 -19.46
CA GLU A 413 23.99 -0.21 -18.99
C GLU A 413 25.05 0.13 -20.04
N THR A 414 24.78 -0.18 -21.32
CA THR A 414 25.66 0.18 -22.42
C THR A 414 25.76 1.69 -22.59
N ILE A 415 24.63 2.42 -22.53
CA ILE A 415 24.62 3.88 -22.60
C ILE A 415 25.46 4.49 -21.47
N ASP A 416 25.24 4.04 -20.23
CA ASP A 416 25.88 4.63 -19.06
C ASP A 416 27.35 4.25 -18.91
N PHE A 417 27.77 3.10 -19.43
CA PHE A 417 29.18 2.75 -19.55
C PHE A 417 29.96 3.80 -20.36
N PHE A 418 29.45 4.17 -21.54
CA PHE A 418 30.06 5.20 -22.38
C PHE A 418 29.92 6.61 -21.79
N ASN A 419 28.78 6.93 -21.17
CA ASN A 419 28.61 8.21 -20.47
C ASN A 419 29.60 8.36 -19.31
N ARG A 420 29.88 7.30 -18.55
CA ARG A 420 30.91 7.34 -17.50
C ARG A 420 32.29 7.56 -18.10
N MET A 421 32.63 6.83 -19.17
CA MET A 421 33.92 6.97 -19.84
C MET A 421 34.16 8.40 -20.34
N SER A 422 33.15 9.06 -20.92
CA SER A 422 33.28 10.45 -21.39
C SER A 422 33.48 11.46 -20.25
N THR A 423 32.93 11.21 -19.05
CA THR A 423 33.18 12.06 -17.88
C THR A 423 34.60 11.97 -17.33
N LEU A 424 35.32 10.88 -17.58
CA LEU A 424 36.70 10.68 -17.11
C LEU A 424 37.75 11.33 -18.02
N ALA A 425 37.40 11.60 -19.29
CA ALA A 425 38.29 12.18 -20.29
C ALA A 425 37.57 13.29 -21.08
N PRO A 426 37.41 14.50 -20.50
CA PRO A 426 36.55 15.58 -21.02
C PRO A 426 37.13 16.34 -22.24
N GLN A 427 37.92 15.69 -23.08
CA GLN A 427 38.43 16.29 -24.32
C GLN A 427 37.39 16.14 -25.43
N ALA A 428 37.09 17.21 -26.17
CA ALA A 428 36.05 17.22 -27.21
C ALA A 428 36.18 16.08 -28.24
N ARG A 429 37.42 15.74 -28.62
CA ARG A 429 37.70 14.62 -29.54
C ARG A 429 37.34 13.26 -28.94
N ILE A 430 37.61 13.06 -27.64
CA ILE A 430 37.29 11.82 -26.91
C ILE A 430 35.78 11.70 -26.69
N ILE A 431 35.09 12.82 -26.43
CA ILE A 431 33.63 12.87 -26.28
C ILE A 431 32.96 12.40 -27.58
N ASN A 432 33.32 12.99 -28.73
CA ASN A 432 32.74 12.60 -30.03
C ASN A 432 33.04 11.14 -30.40
N TYR A 433 34.28 10.68 -30.16
CA TYR A 433 34.64 9.29 -30.39
C TYR A 433 33.83 8.32 -29.51
N SER A 434 33.71 8.62 -28.21
CA SER A 434 32.93 7.81 -27.27
C SER A 434 31.43 7.78 -27.64
N ALA A 435 30.88 8.87 -28.15
CA ALA A 435 29.50 8.94 -28.60
C ALA A 435 29.24 8.09 -29.85
N ASN A 436 30.16 8.12 -30.82
CA ASN A 436 30.06 7.31 -32.03
C ASN A 436 30.22 5.82 -31.73
N MET A 437 31.22 5.45 -30.90
CA MET A 437 31.39 4.07 -30.45
C MET A 437 30.18 3.55 -29.68
N ARG A 438 29.58 4.39 -28.83
CA ARG A 438 28.36 4.05 -28.08
C ARG A 438 27.23 3.67 -29.03
N GLN A 439 26.99 4.44 -30.12
CA GLN A 439 25.93 4.12 -31.08
C GLN A 439 26.18 2.79 -31.78
N MET A 440 27.40 2.58 -32.28
CA MET A 440 27.78 1.33 -32.93
C MET A 440 27.62 0.12 -32.00
N ILE A 441 28.12 0.21 -30.76
CA ILE A 441 28.03 -0.88 -29.79
C ILE A 441 26.58 -1.13 -29.38
N LEU A 442 25.74 -0.10 -29.25
CA LEU A 442 24.31 -0.29 -29.01
C LEU A 442 23.64 -1.07 -30.13
N SER A 443 23.97 -0.79 -31.39
CA SER A 443 23.43 -1.56 -32.52
C SER A 443 23.88 -3.02 -32.50
N VAL A 444 25.17 -3.27 -32.23
CA VAL A 444 25.71 -4.63 -32.07
C VAL A 444 25.02 -5.37 -30.93
N VAL A 445 24.88 -4.73 -29.77
CA VAL A 445 24.22 -5.29 -28.60
C VAL A 445 22.75 -5.61 -28.88
N TRP A 446 22.02 -4.71 -29.56
CA TRP A 446 20.62 -4.96 -29.95
C TRP A 446 20.49 -6.13 -30.92
N LEU A 447 21.39 -6.26 -31.90
CA LEU A 447 21.42 -7.39 -32.85
C LEU A 447 21.71 -8.71 -32.13
N ILE A 448 22.75 -8.76 -31.29
CA ILE A 448 23.11 -9.96 -30.51
C ILE A 448 21.95 -10.36 -29.60
N TYR A 449 21.38 -9.41 -28.86
CA TYR A 449 20.26 -9.67 -27.98
C TYR A 449 19.05 -10.22 -28.74
N SER A 450 18.69 -9.59 -29.86
CA SER A 450 17.55 -10.04 -30.68
C SER A 450 17.78 -11.43 -31.25
N PHE A 451 19.01 -11.74 -31.71
CA PHE A 451 19.37 -13.06 -32.20
C PHE A 451 19.28 -14.15 -31.12
N ILE A 452 19.77 -13.86 -29.91
CA ILE A 452 19.64 -14.77 -28.75
C ILE A 452 18.16 -14.98 -28.44
N LEU A 453 17.35 -13.91 -28.42
CA LEU A 453 15.93 -13.98 -28.10
C LEU A 453 15.13 -14.74 -29.18
N ILE A 454 15.50 -14.61 -30.47
CA ILE A 454 14.93 -15.40 -31.57
C ILE A 454 15.25 -16.88 -31.35
N SER A 455 16.52 -17.21 -31.11
CA SER A 455 16.98 -18.59 -30.87
C SER A 455 16.25 -19.23 -29.70
N PHE A 456 16.12 -18.48 -28.59
CA PHE A 456 15.37 -18.90 -27.41
C PHE A 456 13.86 -19.07 -27.70
N GLY A 457 13.27 -18.14 -28.46
CA GLY A 457 11.85 -18.18 -28.84
C GLY A 457 11.50 -19.38 -29.73
N PHE A 458 12.40 -19.81 -30.60
CA PHE A 458 12.25 -21.05 -31.38
C PHE A 458 12.40 -22.29 -30.50
N TRP A 459 13.41 -22.32 -29.62
CA TRP A 459 13.65 -23.46 -28.71
C TRP A 459 12.47 -23.70 -27.76
N GLN A 460 11.93 -22.65 -27.15
CA GLN A 460 10.80 -22.72 -26.20
C GLN A 460 9.42 -22.78 -26.90
N ARG A 461 9.36 -22.67 -28.23
CA ARG A 461 8.12 -22.65 -29.04
C ARG A 461 7.08 -21.59 -28.62
N VAL A 462 7.51 -20.49 -27.99
CA VAL A 462 6.61 -19.42 -27.52
C VAL A 462 6.39 -18.39 -28.64
N ARG A 463 5.15 -18.29 -29.14
CA ARG A 463 4.80 -17.35 -30.23
C ARG A 463 5.04 -15.88 -29.86
N ALA A 464 4.72 -15.47 -28.63
CA ALA A 464 4.86 -14.07 -28.18
C ALA A 464 6.33 -13.60 -28.18
N ILE A 465 7.25 -14.40 -27.63
CA ILE A 465 8.69 -14.09 -27.59
C ILE A 465 9.24 -13.96 -29.01
N ARG A 466 8.84 -14.84 -29.94
CA ARG A 466 9.27 -14.75 -31.36
C ARG A 466 8.87 -13.44 -32.02
N PHE A 467 7.64 -12.97 -31.80
CA PHE A 467 7.21 -11.67 -32.36
C PHE A 467 8.04 -10.52 -31.80
N VAL A 468 8.23 -10.46 -30.47
CA VAL A 468 9.07 -9.43 -29.84
C VAL A 468 10.49 -9.48 -30.40
N ALA A 469 11.08 -10.67 -30.53
CA ALA A 469 12.44 -10.86 -31.00
C ALA A 469 12.63 -10.45 -32.46
N ILE A 470 11.68 -10.81 -33.35
CA ILE A 470 11.70 -10.41 -34.76
C ILE A 470 11.51 -8.89 -34.89
N SER A 471 10.60 -8.30 -34.11
CA SER A 471 10.39 -6.85 -34.09
C SER A 471 11.65 -6.11 -33.61
N LEU A 472 12.28 -6.55 -32.51
CA LEU A 472 13.53 -5.96 -32.03
C LEU A 472 14.67 -6.10 -33.05
N PHE A 473 14.76 -7.25 -33.72
CA PHE A 473 15.76 -7.48 -34.77
C PHE A 473 15.56 -6.54 -35.96
N ALA A 474 14.32 -6.38 -36.44
CA ALA A 474 13.99 -5.45 -37.51
C ALA A 474 14.31 -3.99 -37.13
N VAL A 475 13.99 -3.58 -35.89
CA VAL A 475 14.33 -2.26 -35.35
C VAL A 475 15.84 -2.07 -35.25
N ALA A 476 16.59 -3.06 -34.82
CA ALA A 476 18.06 -3.00 -34.74
C ALA A 476 18.69 -2.82 -36.12
N ILE A 477 18.22 -3.57 -37.13
CA ILE A 477 18.66 -3.42 -38.53
C ILE A 477 18.36 -2.01 -39.03
N LEU A 478 17.12 -1.54 -38.85
CA LEU A 478 16.71 -0.20 -39.29
C LEU A 478 17.56 0.89 -38.62
N LYS A 479 17.86 0.72 -37.32
CA LYS A 479 18.72 1.64 -36.57
C LYS A 479 20.14 1.68 -37.12
N VAL A 480 20.74 0.55 -37.51
CA VAL A 480 22.07 0.54 -38.15
C VAL A 480 22.07 1.43 -39.40
N PHE A 481 21.04 1.31 -40.25
CA PHE A 481 20.95 2.12 -41.47
C PHE A 481 20.72 3.61 -41.22
N ILE A 482 19.90 3.96 -40.23
CA ILE A 482 19.55 5.35 -39.95
C ILE A 482 20.63 6.03 -39.11
N SER A 483 21.09 5.39 -38.04
CA SER A 483 21.99 5.97 -37.04
C SER A 483 23.46 5.68 -37.31
N ASP A 484 23.83 4.44 -37.65
CA ASP A 484 25.24 4.08 -37.80
C ASP A 484 25.80 4.52 -39.16
N LEU A 485 24.99 4.63 -40.21
CA LEU A 485 25.45 5.23 -41.47
C LEU A 485 25.38 6.77 -41.47
N SER A 486 24.85 7.39 -40.40
CA SER A 486 24.68 8.85 -40.35
C SER A 486 25.98 9.61 -40.13
N PHE A 487 26.97 9.01 -39.47
CA PHE A 487 28.28 9.64 -39.22
C PHE A 487 29.27 9.48 -40.37
N LEU A 488 28.97 8.61 -41.35
CA LEU A 488 29.75 8.45 -42.57
C LEU A 488 29.51 9.63 -43.51
N ASP A 489 30.55 10.03 -44.25
CA ASP A 489 30.41 11.04 -45.30
C ASP A 489 29.29 10.64 -46.28
N PRO A 490 28.57 11.62 -46.87
CA PRO A 490 27.41 11.35 -47.72
C PRO A 490 27.65 10.29 -48.80
N LEU A 491 28.86 10.24 -49.37
CA LEU A 491 29.25 9.26 -50.37
C LEU A 491 29.29 7.82 -49.83
N TYR A 492 29.90 7.60 -48.65
CA TYR A 492 29.95 6.27 -48.02
C TYR A 492 28.56 5.78 -47.63
N ARG A 493 27.65 6.69 -47.26
CA ARG A 493 26.24 6.36 -47.00
C ARG A 493 25.55 5.85 -48.26
N ILE A 494 25.70 6.54 -49.39
CA ILE A 494 25.12 6.14 -50.68
C ILE A 494 25.65 4.76 -51.11
N PHE A 495 26.97 4.54 -51.05
CA PHE A 495 27.55 3.25 -51.43
C PHE A 495 27.17 2.11 -50.49
N SER A 496 27.02 2.37 -49.19
CA SER A 496 26.55 1.35 -48.22
C SER A 496 25.11 0.92 -48.51
N PHE A 497 24.22 1.87 -48.85
CA PHE A 497 22.85 1.56 -49.26
C PHE A 497 22.78 0.83 -50.61
N ALA A 498 23.58 1.25 -51.59
CA ALA A 498 23.64 0.59 -52.89
C ALA A 498 24.19 -0.85 -52.78
N GLY A 499 25.25 -1.05 -51.99
CA GLY A 499 25.82 -2.37 -51.72
C GLY A 499 24.83 -3.28 -51.01
N LEU A 500 24.11 -2.78 -50.00
CA LEU A 500 23.05 -3.55 -49.34
C LEU A 500 21.93 -3.93 -50.31
N ALA A 501 21.43 -2.98 -51.12
CA ALA A 501 20.39 -3.24 -52.10
C ALA A 501 20.82 -4.35 -53.07
N LEU A 502 22.07 -4.31 -53.52
CA LEU A 502 22.65 -5.33 -54.39
C LEU A 502 22.72 -6.70 -53.70
N ILE A 503 23.14 -6.76 -52.43
CA ILE A 503 23.14 -8.00 -51.62
C ILE A 503 21.72 -8.54 -51.42
N LEU A 504 20.74 -7.69 -51.14
CA LEU A 504 19.33 -8.08 -50.98
C LEU A 504 18.76 -8.61 -52.30
N PHE A 505 19.04 -7.96 -53.43
CA PHE A 505 18.65 -8.45 -54.74
C PHE A 505 19.32 -9.79 -55.07
N ALA A 506 20.62 -9.93 -54.81
CA ALA A 506 21.32 -11.19 -54.98
C ALA A 506 20.72 -12.30 -54.11
N THR A 507 20.45 -12.03 -52.84
CA THR A 507 19.87 -13.02 -51.91
C THR A 507 18.45 -13.40 -52.31
N SER A 508 17.62 -12.43 -52.71
CA SER A 508 16.26 -12.68 -53.24
C SER A 508 16.30 -13.52 -54.52
N TYR A 509 17.23 -13.21 -55.43
CA TYR A 509 17.44 -13.97 -56.66
C TYR A 509 17.91 -15.41 -56.37
N LEU A 510 18.92 -15.59 -55.49
CA LEU A 510 19.37 -16.92 -55.08
C LEU A 510 18.24 -17.71 -54.42
N TYR A 511 17.47 -17.10 -53.52
CA TYR A 511 16.34 -17.76 -52.87
C TYR A 511 15.29 -18.23 -53.88
N GLN A 512 14.94 -17.38 -54.86
CA GLN A 512 14.00 -17.76 -55.92
C GLN A 512 14.57 -18.85 -56.83
N ARG A 513 15.84 -18.75 -57.22
CA ARG A 513 16.51 -19.70 -58.12
C ARG A 513 16.65 -21.09 -57.51
N TYR A 514 16.85 -21.18 -56.20
CA TYR A 514 17.03 -22.45 -55.48
C TYR A 514 15.81 -22.85 -54.64
N ARG A 515 14.67 -22.16 -54.80
CA ARG A 515 13.43 -22.42 -54.06
C ARG A 515 12.98 -23.88 -54.19
N ASP A 516 13.01 -24.42 -55.40
CA ASP A 516 12.53 -25.78 -55.69
C ASP A 516 13.47 -26.85 -55.11
N LEU A 517 14.76 -26.53 -55.00
CA LEU A 517 15.77 -27.39 -54.38
C LEU A 517 15.68 -27.39 -52.85
N ILE A 518 15.29 -26.26 -52.25
CA ILE A 518 15.18 -26.07 -50.79
C ILE A 518 13.85 -26.60 -50.25
N LEU A 519 12.76 -26.52 -51.02
CA LEU A 519 11.41 -26.90 -50.58
C LEU A 519 11.00 -28.34 -50.94
N GLY A 520 11.82 -29.09 -51.68
CA GLY A 520 11.63 -30.53 -51.90
C GLY A 520 10.22 -30.91 -52.37
N VAL A 521 9.86 -30.55 -53.60
CA VAL A 521 8.62 -31.05 -54.21
C VAL A 521 8.84 -32.52 -54.58
N GLU A 522 8.37 -33.45 -53.73
CA GLU A 522 8.09 -34.82 -54.15
C GLU A 522 7.03 -34.77 -55.27
N GLN A 523 7.43 -35.17 -56.46
CA GLN A 523 6.51 -35.38 -57.57
C GLN A 523 5.59 -36.57 -57.23
N SER A 524 4.30 -36.31 -56.99
CA SER A 524 3.28 -37.38 -56.96
C SER A 524 3.23 -38.09 -58.31
N PRO A 525 3.11 -39.44 -58.35
CA PRO A 525 3.33 -40.21 -59.56
C PRO A 525 2.26 -39.94 -60.63
N THR A 526 2.75 -39.74 -61.84
CA THR A 526 2.04 -39.66 -63.13
C THR A 526 0.88 -40.64 -63.25
N SER A 527 -0.32 -40.11 -63.50
CA SER A 527 -1.48 -40.86 -63.98
C SER A 527 -1.18 -41.50 -65.34
N THR A 528 -1.16 -42.83 -65.40
CA THR A 528 -1.12 -43.61 -66.65
C THR A 528 -2.39 -43.35 -67.48
N PRO A 529 -2.32 -43.19 -68.80
CA PRO A 529 -3.51 -42.96 -69.63
C PRO A 529 -4.36 -44.23 -69.75
N GLN A 530 -5.69 -44.12 -69.58
CA GLN A 530 -6.65 -45.15 -69.94
C GLN A 530 -6.69 -45.35 -71.48
N PRO A 531 -6.77 -46.59 -71.99
CA PRO A 531 -6.98 -46.84 -73.41
C PRO A 531 -8.43 -46.50 -73.84
N PRO A 532 -8.65 -46.09 -75.10
CA PRO A 532 -9.96 -45.63 -75.59
C PRO A 532 -10.96 -46.79 -75.77
N LEU A 533 -12.23 -46.50 -75.49
CA LEU A 533 -13.38 -47.37 -75.78
C LEU A 533 -13.57 -47.50 -77.30
N PRO A 534 -14.00 -48.67 -77.82
CA PRO A 534 -14.22 -48.86 -79.24
C PRO A 534 -15.47 -48.12 -79.72
N ASP A 535 -15.33 -47.44 -80.86
CA ASP A 535 -16.43 -46.84 -81.61
C ASP A 535 -17.45 -47.91 -82.03
N GLY A 536 -18.73 -47.59 -81.88
CA GLY A 536 -19.82 -48.41 -82.39
C GLY A 536 -20.01 -48.23 -83.89
N ASP A 537 -20.28 -49.33 -84.58
CA ASP A 537 -21.00 -49.35 -85.85
C ASP A 537 -22.27 -50.21 -85.69
N THR A 538 -23.35 -49.73 -86.30
CA THR A 538 -24.76 -50.19 -86.39
C THR A 538 -25.73 -49.78 -85.29
#